data_AF-A0A1Q9UZB5-F1
#
_entry.id   AF-A0A1Q9UZB5-F1
#
_cell.length_a   1.000
_cell.length_b   1.000
_cell.length_c   1.000
_cell.angle_alpha   90.00
_cell.angle_beta   90.00
_cell.angle_gamma   90.00
#
_symmetry.space_group_name_H-M   'P 1'
#
loop_
_entity.id
_entity.type
_entity.pdbx_description
1 polymer ?
#
loop_
_entity_poly.entity_id
_entity_poly.type
_entity_poly.pdbx_seq_one_letter_code
_entity_poly.pdbx_strand_id
1 'polypeptide(L)' 'MNLRDVPDDVYAALADAAAANRQSLSAFVVDRLAEIAEVTRLDAYVDSYQPPRGSGLTIDDATAAVRDVREAS' A
#
# COMPACT_ATOMS: atom_id res chain seq x y z
N MET A 1 8.05 14.74 12.37
CA MET A 1 8.13 15.03 10.92
C MET A 1 7.98 16.52 10.70
N ASN A 2 8.65 17.13 9.73
CA ASN A 2 8.53 18.56 9.45
C ASN A 2 8.06 18.75 8.00
N LEU A 3 6.86 19.27 7.80
CA LEU A 3 6.20 19.44 6.48
C LEU A 3 6.54 20.78 5.81
N ARG A 4 7.71 21.36 6.13
CA ARG A 4 8.04 22.75 5.76
C ARG A 4 8.14 23.01 4.26
N ASP A 5 8.42 21.99 3.47
CA ASP A 5 8.61 22.10 2.03
C ASP A 5 7.39 21.60 1.24
N VAL A 6 6.25 21.39 1.93
CA VAL A 6 5.01 20.97 1.28
C VAL A 6 4.27 22.21 0.76
N PRO A 7 3.93 22.26 -0.54
CA PRO A 7 3.12 23.32 -1.11
C PRO A 7 1.81 23.53 -0.34
N ASP A 8 1.36 24.79 -0.22
CA ASP A 8 0.21 25.15 0.63
C ASP A 8 -1.09 24.42 0.23
N ASP A 9 -1.30 24.18 -1.07
CA ASP A 9 -2.43 23.42 -1.60
C ASP A 9 -2.40 21.95 -1.18
N VAL A 10 -1.21 21.34 -1.22
CA VAL A 10 -1.00 19.97 -0.74
C VAL A 10 -1.19 19.89 0.78
N TYR A 11 -0.70 20.89 1.51
CA TYR A 11 -0.90 20.97 2.96
C TYR A 11 -2.39 21.05 3.30
N ALA A 12 -3.15 21.91 2.61
CA ALA A 12 -4.59 22.06 2.82
C ALA A 12 -5.34 20.74 2.55
N ALA A 13 -5.04 20.07 1.43
CA ALA A 13 -5.65 18.79 1.11
C ALA A 13 -5.36 17.70 2.17
N LEU A 14 -4.12 17.64 2.69
CA LEU A 14 -3.75 16.70 3.75
C LEU A 14 -4.44 17.04 5.08
N ALA A 15 -4.61 18.32 5.40
CA ALA A 15 -5.31 18.76 6.61
C ALA A 15 -6.80 18.41 6.56
N ASP A 16 -7.46 18.62 5.42
CA ASP A 16 -8.86 18.24 5.20
C ASP A 16 -9.05 16.72 5.31
N ALA A 17 -8.14 15.94 4.70
CA ALA A 17 -8.16 14.49 4.77
C ALA A 17 -7.94 13.98 6.21
N ALA A 18 -7.01 14.57 6.96
CA ALA A 18 -6.79 14.22 8.37
C ALA A 18 -8.02 14.52 9.23
N ALA A 19 -8.67 15.66 9.02
CA ALA A 19 -9.91 16.03 9.70
C ALA A 19 -11.06 15.05 9.39
N ALA A 20 -11.22 14.65 8.13
CA ALA A 20 -12.20 13.65 7.71
C ALA A 20 -11.98 12.29 8.39
N ASN A 21 -10.72 11.92 8.64
CA ASN A 21 -10.34 10.69 9.34
C ASN A 21 -10.29 10.84 10.87
N ARG A 22 -10.65 12.02 11.43
CA ARG A 22 -10.59 12.34 12.86
C ARG A 22 -9.21 12.16 13.49
N GLN A 23 -8.18 12.44 12.71
CA GLN A 23 -6.79 12.32 13.13
C GLN A 23 -6.10 13.69 13.14
N SER A 24 -5.01 13.80 13.90
CA SER A 24 -4.10 14.92 13.70
C SER A 24 -3.37 14.77 12.36
N LEU A 25 -2.99 15.89 11.73
CA LEU A 25 -2.26 15.89 10.46
C LEU A 25 -1.00 15.01 10.53
N SER A 26 -0.24 15.08 11.63
CA SER A 26 0.97 14.27 11.79
C SER A 26 0.67 12.77 11.87
N ALA A 27 -0.41 12.36 12.54
CA ALA A 27 -0.78 10.95 12.64
C ALA A 27 -1.26 10.42 11.28
N PHE A 28 -2.15 11.16 10.62
CA PHE A 28 -2.66 10.81 9.29
C PHE A 28 -1.54 10.63 8.26
N VAL A 29 -0.58 11.56 8.22
CA VAL A 29 0.53 11.45 7.26
C VAL A 29 1.48 10.30 7.59
N VAL A 30 1.73 10.01 8.87
CA VAL A 30 2.55 8.86 9.27
C VAL A 30 1.88 7.54 8.86
N ASP A 31 0.59 7.39 9.12
CA ASP A 31 -0.17 6.20 8.72
C ASP A 31 -0.13 6.02 7.20
N ARG A 32 -0.38 7.10 6.45
CA ARG A 32 -0.36 7.04 4.99
C ARG A 32 1.02 6.74 4.42
N LEU A 33 2.09 7.26 5.04
CA LEU A 33 3.47 6.92 4.65
C LEU A 33 3.82 5.47 4.97
N ALA A 34 3.29 4.91 6.06
CA ALA A 34 3.46 3.50 6.39
C ALA A 34 2.77 2.61 5.35
N GLU A 35 1.52 2.93 4.98
CA GLU A 35 0.79 2.24 3.92
C GLU A 35 1.53 2.30 2.58
N ILE A 36 2.04 3.48 2.20
CA ILE A 36 2.83 3.63 0.98
C ILE A 36 4.10 2.77 1.07
N ALA A 37 4.81 2.77 2.20
CA ALA A 37 6.01 1.97 2.37
C ALA A 37 5.75 0.46 2.28
N GLU A 38 4.58 -0.02 2.69
CA GLU A 38 4.17 -1.41 2.48
C GLU A 38 3.97 -1.73 1.00
N VAL A 39 3.32 -0.83 0.25
CA VAL A 39 3.10 -0.98 -1.20
C VAL A 39 4.41 -0.88 -1.99
N THR A 40 5.32 0.02 -1.61
CA THR A 40 6.65 0.14 -2.25
C THR A 40 7.51 -1.11 -2.02
N ARG A 41 7.15 -1.95 -1.05
CA ARG A 41 7.84 -3.20 -0.74
C ARG A 41 7.08 -4.44 -1.20
N LEU A 42 6.01 -4.27 -1.98
CA LEU A 42 5.21 -5.41 -2.45
C LEU A 42 6.05 -6.35 -3.34
N ASP A 43 6.97 -5.78 -4.11
CA ASP A 43 8.00 -6.50 -4.86
C ASP A 43 8.90 -7.32 -3.92
N ALA A 44 9.43 -6.69 -2.87
CA ALA A 44 10.27 -7.36 -1.88
C ALA A 44 9.50 -8.42 -1.10
N TYR A 45 8.19 -8.23 -0.86
CA TYR A 45 7.33 -9.23 -0.25
C TYR A 45 7.15 -10.44 -1.17
N VAL A 46 6.80 -10.23 -2.44
CA VAL A 46 6.69 -11.30 -3.45
C VAL A 46 8.03 -12.04 -3.62
N ASP A 47 9.14 -11.32 -3.68
CA ASP A 47 10.49 -11.90 -3.81
C ASP A 47 10.89 -12.70 -2.55
N SER A 48 10.47 -12.27 -1.37
CA SER A 48 10.74 -12.97 -0.10
C SER A 48 9.78 -14.12 0.18
N TYR A 49 8.67 -14.21 -0.56
CA TYR A 49 7.64 -15.20 -0.30
C TYR A 49 8.15 -16.59 -0.67
N GLN A 50 8.35 -17.42 0.36
CA GLN A 50 8.64 -18.82 0.17
C GLN A 50 7.32 -19.59 0.13
N PRO A 51 6.88 -20.11 -1.03
CA PRO A 51 5.62 -20.83 -1.12
C PRO A 51 5.63 -22.05 -0.19
N PRO A 52 4.49 -22.37 0.46
CA PRO A 52 4.36 -23.56 1.29
C PRO A 52 4.80 -24.81 0.51
N ARG A 53 5.82 -25.50 1.02
CA ARG A 53 6.32 -26.73 0.38
C ARG A 53 5.30 -27.84 0.52
N GLY A 54 5.04 -28.57 -0.55
CA GLY A 54 4.10 -29.71 -0.56
C GLY A 54 2.65 -29.35 -0.86
N SER A 55 2.34 -28.11 -1.23
CA SER A 55 1.01 -27.72 -1.72
C SER A 55 0.71 -28.24 -3.13
N GLY A 56 1.74 -28.57 -3.92
CA GLY A 56 1.61 -28.92 -5.34
C GLY A 56 1.30 -27.73 -6.26
N LEU A 57 1.19 -26.53 -5.69
CA LEU A 57 0.89 -25.30 -6.43
C LEU A 57 2.17 -24.66 -6.96
N THR A 58 2.13 -24.25 -8.22
CA THR A 58 3.20 -23.53 -8.92
C THR A 58 2.93 -22.03 -8.99
N ILE A 59 3.96 -21.25 -9.34
CA ILE A 59 3.81 -19.81 -9.64
C ILE A 59 2.88 -19.59 -10.84
N ASP A 60 2.86 -20.51 -11.80
CA ASP A 60 1.97 -20.45 -12.97
C ASP A 60 0.50 -20.60 -12.55
N ASP A 61 0.21 -21.50 -11.59
CA ASP A 61 -1.14 -21.67 -11.03
C ASP A 61 -1.60 -20.38 -10.32
N ALA A 62 -0.71 -19.74 -9.56
CA ALA A 62 -1.00 -18.47 -8.92
C ALA A 62 -1.25 -17.35 -9.95
N THR A 63 -0.44 -17.31 -11.02
CA THR A 63 -0.58 -16.33 -12.10
C THR A 63 -1.88 -16.50 -12.88
N ALA A 64 -2.28 -17.75 -13.14
CA ALA A 64 -3.55 -18.08 -13.77
C ALA A 64 -4.73 -17.61 -12.91
N ALA A 65 -4.73 -17.91 -11.62
CA ALA A 65 -5.79 -17.48 -10.70
C ALA A 65 -5.96 -15.95 -10.64
N VAL A 66 -4.86 -15.18 -10.63
CA VAL A 66 -4.92 -13.71 -10.66
C VAL A 66 -5.51 -13.21 -11.99
N ARG A 67 -5.16 -13.85 -13.11
CA ARG A 67 -5.70 -13.51 -14.42
C ARG A 67 -7.21 -13.76 -14.50
N ASP A 68 -7.67 -14.91 -14.02
CA ASP A 68 -9.07 -15.29 -14.03
C ASP A 68 -9.94 -14.30 -13.25
N VAL A 69 -9.48 -13.87 -12.06
CA VAL A 69 -10.19 -12.85 -11.27
C VAL A 69 -10.23 -11.50 -11.99
N ARG A 70 -9.14 -11.09 -12.62
CA ARG A 70 -9.08 -9.84 -13.39
C ARG A 70 -10.03 -9.84 -14.59
N GLU A 71 -10.16 -10.97 -15.28
CA GLU A 71 -11.02 -11.10 -16.46
C GLU A 71 -12.51 -11.25 -16.09
N ALA A 72 -12.81 -11.58 -14.84
CA ALA A 72 -14.17 -11.67 -14.30
C ALA A 72 -14.71 -10.35 -13.71
N SER A 73 -13.91 -9.29 -13.64
CA SER A 73 -14.27 -7.95 -13.11
C SER A 73 -14.47 -6.94 -14.23
#